data_AF-A0A916A8Y1-F1
#
_entry.id   AF-A0A916A8Y1-F1
#
_cell.length_a   1.000
_cell.length_b   1.000
_cell.length_c   1.000
_cell.angle_alpha   90.00
_cell.angle_beta   90.00
_cell.angle_gamma   90.00
#
_symmetry.space_group_name_H-M   'P 1'
#
loop_
_entity.id
_entity.type
_entity.pdbx_description
1 polymer ?
#
loop_
_entity_poly.entity_id
_entity_poly.type
_entity_poly.pdbx_seq_one_letter_code
_entity_poly.pdbx_strand_id
1 'polypeptide(L)'
;MIPRIDDALPAHALDPFRKLPGHTRTAPGLERRLWRRLPAILLWGSALPLGFALLRLWSVGPDDEAAAQLQAYVALGVLLLHWTLVLTVAFGCVIVMVMKGPAYVADAYPFPERDASRGG
;
A
#
# COMPACT_ATOMS: atom_id res chain seq x y z
N MET A 1 -35.70 -26.74 -12.19
CA MET A 1 -35.84 -25.27 -12.21
C MET A 1 -35.03 -24.74 -11.04
N ILE A 2 -33.85 -24.18 -11.29
CA ILE A 2 -32.94 -23.70 -10.23
C ILE A 2 -33.40 -22.30 -9.83
N PRO A 3 -33.72 -22.02 -8.55
CA PRO A 3 -34.10 -20.69 -8.11
C PRO A 3 -32.93 -19.72 -8.30
N ARG A 4 -33.22 -18.50 -8.75
CA ARG A 4 -32.23 -17.45 -8.98
C ARG A 4 -31.80 -16.92 -7.61
N ILE A 5 -30.49 -16.79 -7.37
CA ILE A 5 -29.94 -16.36 -6.07
C ILE A 5 -30.52 -15.00 -5.62
N ASP A 6 -30.89 -14.17 -6.60
CA ASP A 6 -31.49 -12.85 -6.41
C ASP A 6 -32.86 -12.88 -5.69
N ASP A 7 -33.61 -13.99 -5.77
CA ASP A 7 -34.96 -14.09 -5.21
C ASP A 7 -34.97 -14.37 -3.70
N ALA A 8 -33.84 -14.85 -3.15
CA ALA A 8 -33.70 -15.23 -1.75
C ALA A 8 -32.97 -14.17 -0.91
N LEU A 9 -32.30 -13.21 -1.54
CA LEU A 9 -31.47 -12.21 -0.85
C LEU A 9 -32.24 -10.89 -0.69
N PRO A 10 -32.45 -10.39 0.54
CA PRO A 10 -33.15 -9.13 0.72
C PRO A 10 -32.32 -7.98 0.11
N ALA A 11 -32.96 -6.96 -0.46
CA ALA A 11 -32.28 -5.87 -1.20
C ALA A 11 -31.15 -5.17 -0.41
N HIS A 12 -31.20 -5.19 0.91
CA HIS A 12 -30.16 -4.63 1.80
C HIS A 12 -28.88 -5.49 1.89
N ALA A 13 -28.90 -6.72 1.39
CA ALA A 13 -27.75 -7.61 1.31
C ALA A 13 -26.87 -7.32 0.07
N LEU A 14 -27.37 -6.56 -0.90
CA LEU A 14 -26.64 -6.19 -2.12
C LEU A 14 -25.96 -4.81 -2.03
N ASP A 15 -25.89 -4.21 -0.83
CA ASP A 15 -25.24 -2.91 -0.60
C ASP A 15 -23.80 -3.07 -0.05
N PRO A 16 -22.78 -3.26 -0.92
CA PRO A 16 -21.39 -3.51 -0.50
C PRO A 16 -20.74 -2.32 0.22
N PHE A 17 -21.36 -1.15 0.16
CA PHE A 17 -20.87 0.09 0.79
C PHE A 17 -21.48 0.36 2.16
N ARG A 18 -22.34 -0.53 2.66
CA ARG A 18 -22.94 -0.38 3.99
C ARG A 18 -21.92 -0.71 5.08
N LYS A 19 -21.73 0.22 6.01
CA LYS A 19 -20.83 0.04 7.16
C LYS A 19 -21.59 -0.58 8.34
N LEU A 20 -20.92 -1.43 9.12
CA LEU A 20 -21.54 -1.98 10.34
C LEU A 20 -21.84 -0.85 11.34
N PRO A 21 -23.10 -0.71 11.80
CA PRO A 21 -23.43 0.20 12.89
C PRO A 21 -22.73 -0.28 14.17
N GLY A 22 -22.15 0.65 14.93
CA GLY A 22 -21.42 0.34 16.18
C GLY A 22 -19.95 -0.06 16.02
N HIS A 23 -19.40 -0.06 14.80
CA HIS A 23 -17.97 -0.33 14.61
C HIS A 23 -17.09 0.79 15.18
N THR A 24 -16.29 0.46 16.20
CA THR A 24 -15.25 1.33 16.75
C THR A 24 -14.08 1.42 15.78
N ARG A 25 -13.80 2.63 15.28
CA ARG A 25 -12.62 2.85 14.44
C ARG A 25 -11.36 2.62 15.24
N THR A 26 -10.47 1.78 14.73
CA THR A 26 -9.12 1.66 15.25
C THR A 26 -8.38 2.98 15.08
N ALA A 27 -7.66 3.42 16.11
CA ALA A 27 -6.93 4.68 16.09
C ALA A 27 -5.91 4.71 14.94
N PRO A 28 -5.70 5.86 14.27
CA PRO A 28 -4.76 5.99 13.17
C PRO A 28 -3.33 5.67 13.65
N GLY A 29 -2.75 4.59 13.12
CA GLY A 29 -1.42 4.11 13.50
C GLY A 29 -0.26 4.77 12.76
N LEU A 30 0.95 4.25 12.98
CA LEU A 30 2.20 4.67 12.31
C LEU A 30 2.11 4.65 10.79
N GLU A 31 1.26 3.80 10.22
CA GLU A 31 1.02 3.65 8.77
C GLU A 31 0.57 4.96 8.13
N ARG A 32 -0.39 5.68 8.74
CA ARG A 32 -0.88 6.98 8.24
C ARG A 32 0.19 8.06 8.34
N ARG A 33 1.03 8.00 9.37
CA ARG A 33 2.15 8.93 9.55
C ARG A 33 3.25 8.66 8.53
N LEU A 34 3.55 7.39 8.27
CA LEU A 34 4.53 6.95 7.28
C LEU A 34 4.06 7.29 5.86
N TRP A 35 2.80 7.01 5.52
CA TRP A 35 2.21 7.33 4.22
C TRP A 35 2.25 8.83 3.89
N ARG A 36 2.04 9.71 4.90
CA ARG A 36 2.19 11.17 4.74
C ARG A 36 3.64 11.63 4.57
N ARG A 37 4.60 10.88 5.10
CA ARG A 37 6.04 11.20 5.01
C ARG A 37 6.72 10.55 3.82
N LEU A 38 6.10 9.53 3.23
CA LEU A 38 6.56 8.79 2.07
C LEU A 38 6.88 9.69 0.87
N PRO A 39 6.03 10.66 0.45
CA PRO A 39 6.40 11.58 -0.64
C PRO A 39 7.58 12.49 -0.28
N ALA A 40 7.72 12.90 0.98
CA ALA A 40 8.88 13.66 1.42
C ALA A 40 10.17 12.82 1.37
N ILE A 41 10.12 11.55 1.80
CA ILE A 41 11.25 10.61 1.73
C ILE A 41 11.63 10.33 0.27
N LEU A 42 10.63 10.22 -0.61
CA LEU A 42 10.84 10.04 -2.04
C LEU A 42 11.63 11.22 -2.61
N LEU A 43 11.19 12.45 -2.31
CA LEU A 43 11.87 13.69 -2.72
C LEU A 43 13.29 13.81 -2.14
N TRP A 44 13.47 13.57 -0.83
CA TRP A 44 14.79 13.69 -0.21
C TRP A 44 15.77 12.63 -0.69
N GLY A 45 15.32 11.39 -0.90
CA GLY A 45 16.20 10.31 -1.37
C GLY A 45 16.49 10.35 -2.88
N SER A 46 15.68 11.01 -3.70
CA SER A 46 16.02 11.28 -5.12
C SER A 46 16.83 12.57 -5.30
N ALA A 47 16.67 13.55 -4.41
CA ALA A 47 17.44 14.80 -4.45
C ALA A 47 18.93 14.61 -4.17
N LEU A 48 19.30 13.62 -3.33
CA LEU A 48 20.70 13.34 -2.98
C LEU A 48 21.54 12.84 -4.18
N PRO A 49 21.12 11.81 -4.95
CA PRO A 49 21.85 11.40 -6.15
C PRO A 49 21.80 12.44 -7.27
N LEU A 50 20.69 13.18 -7.41
CA LEU A 50 20.60 14.31 -8.37
C LEU A 50 21.56 15.44 -8.01
N GLY A 51 21.62 15.82 -6.74
CA GLY A 51 22.51 16.87 -6.24
C GLY A 51 23.99 16.49 -6.42
N PHE A 52 24.33 15.22 -6.18
CA PHE A 52 25.68 14.70 -6.43
C PHE A 52 26.07 14.72 -7.91
N ALA A 53 25.15 14.30 -8.80
CA ALA A 53 25.36 14.36 -10.25
C ALA A 53 25.51 15.82 -10.73
N LEU A 54 24.71 16.74 -10.19
CA LEU A 54 24.76 18.16 -10.52
C LEU A 54 26.08 18.80 -10.06
N LEU A 55 26.51 18.54 -8.82
CA LEU A 55 27.79 19.06 -8.29
C LEU A 55 28.96 18.67 -9.19
N ARG A 56 28.96 17.44 -9.70
CA ARG A 56 30.02 16.94 -10.58
C ARG A 56 30.03 17.62 -11.95
N LEU A 57 28.86 17.90 -12.51
CA LEU A 57 28.73 18.66 -13.77
C LEU A 57 29.42 20.03 -13.68
N TRP A 58 29.46 20.60 -12.48
CA TRP A 58 30.11 21.88 -12.17
C TRP A 58 31.59 21.75 -11.78
N SER A 59 32.09 20.54 -11.47
CA SER A 59 33.41 20.36 -10.84
C SER A 59 34.44 19.59 -11.65
N VAL A 60 34.10 18.99 -12.81
CA VAL A 60 35.01 18.07 -13.53
C VAL A 60 35.19 18.49 -14.99
N GLY A 61 36.44 18.71 -15.40
CA GLY A 61 36.88 18.78 -16.81
C GLY A 61 36.99 17.39 -17.45
N PRO A 62 37.08 17.28 -18.79
CA PRO A 62 36.68 16.10 -19.58
C PRO A 62 37.52 14.81 -19.45
N ASP A 63 38.36 14.64 -18.43
CA ASP A 63 39.55 13.78 -18.55
C ASP A 63 39.43 12.35 -17.98
N ASP A 64 38.23 11.86 -17.65
CA ASP A 64 38.04 10.46 -17.25
C ASP A 64 36.62 9.94 -17.52
N GLU A 65 36.35 9.61 -18.79
CA GLU A 65 35.04 9.14 -19.26
C GLU A 65 34.62 7.81 -18.61
N ALA A 66 35.58 6.92 -18.33
CA ALA A 66 35.31 5.61 -17.73
C ALA A 66 34.81 5.75 -16.29
N ALA A 67 35.43 6.62 -15.48
CA ALA A 67 34.98 6.92 -14.13
C ALA A 67 33.59 7.59 -14.13
N ALA A 68 33.34 8.50 -15.07
CA ALA A 68 32.05 9.16 -15.23
C ALA A 68 30.92 8.16 -15.56
N GLN A 69 31.19 7.22 -16.47
CA GLN A 69 30.20 6.22 -16.88
C GLN A 69 29.85 5.24 -15.76
N LEU A 70 30.84 4.77 -15.00
CA LEU A 70 30.61 3.92 -13.82
C LEU A 70 29.76 4.64 -12.77
N GLN A 71 30.04 5.91 -12.49
CA GLN A 71 29.25 6.68 -11.53
C GLN A 71 27.84 6.98 -12.02
N ALA A 72 27.62 7.17 -13.32
CA ALA A 72 26.28 7.28 -13.88
C ALA A 72 25.47 5.99 -13.65
N TYR A 73 26.07 4.82 -13.86
CA TYR A 73 25.41 3.54 -13.57
C TYR A 73 25.12 3.34 -12.08
N VAL A 74 26.05 3.71 -11.20
CA VAL A 74 25.83 3.66 -9.75
C VAL A 74 24.70 4.61 -9.34
N ALA A 75 24.69 5.85 -9.83
CA ALA A 75 23.64 6.82 -9.54
C ALA A 75 22.27 6.34 -10.04
N LEU A 76 22.22 5.78 -11.25
CA LEU A 76 21.00 5.18 -11.81
C LEU A 76 20.54 3.98 -10.97
N GLY A 77 21.46 3.11 -10.56
CA GLY A 77 21.18 1.96 -9.70
C GLY A 77 20.62 2.38 -8.34
N VAL A 78 21.22 3.38 -7.69
CA VAL A 78 20.73 3.94 -6.42
C VAL A 78 19.35 4.59 -6.60
N LEU A 79 19.13 5.30 -7.69
CA LEU A 79 17.83 5.92 -7.98
C LEU A 79 16.73 4.87 -8.16
N LEU A 80 16.99 3.84 -8.97
CA LEU A 80 16.07 2.71 -9.18
C LEU A 80 15.82 1.93 -7.89
N LEU A 81 16.87 1.64 -7.11
CA LEU A 81 16.77 0.97 -5.81
C LEU A 81 15.92 1.80 -4.83
N HIS A 82 16.16 3.11 -4.75
CA HIS A 82 15.40 4.00 -3.89
C HIS A 82 13.91 4.03 -4.30
N TRP A 83 13.63 4.16 -5.59
CA TRP A 83 12.25 4.16 -6.09
C TRP A 83 11.52 2.85 -5.81
N THR A 84 12.16 1.71 -6.05
CA THR A 84 11.56 0.40 -5.76
C THR A 84 11.32 0.21 -4.27
N LEU A 85 12.29 0.57 -3.42
CA LEU A 85 12.15 0.50 -1.96
C LEU A 85 11.00 1.38 -1.45
N VAL A 86 10.87 2.61 -1.97
CA VAL A 86 9.78 3.52 -1.62
C VAL A 86 8.43 2.97 -2.09
N LEU A 87 8.35 2.39 -3.30
CA LEU A 87 7.15 1.73 -3.78
C LEU A 87 6.75 0.54 -2.91
N THR A 88 7.70 -0.31 -2.52
CA THR A 88 7.45 -1.45 -1.63
C THR A 88 6.88 -1.00 -0.29
N VAL A 89 7.45 0.05 0.31
CA VAL A 89 6.93 0.62 1.57
C VAL A 89 5.53 1.21 1.38
N ALA A 90 5.27 1.87 0.25
CA ALA A 90 3.95 2.40 -0.07
C ALA A 90 2.89 1.30 -0.16
N PHE A 91 3.20 0.20 -0.87
CA PHE A 91 2.33 -0.97 -0.94
C PHE A 91 2.08 -1.57 0.45
N GLY A 92 3.11 -1.71 1.28
CA GLY A 92 2.96 -2.17 2.66
C GLY A 92 1.99 -1.28 3.45
N CYS A 93 2.12 0.04 3.37
CA CYS A 93 1.21 0.96 4.05
C CYS A 93 -0.24 0.84 3.55
N VAL A 94 -0.44 0.73 2.23
CA VAL A 94 -1.78 0.56 1.64
C VAL A 94 -2.43 -0.72 2.13
N ILE A 95 -1.69 -1.83 2.17
CA ILE A 95 -2.19 -3.10 2.66
C ILE A 95 -2.66 -2.98 4.11
N VAL A 96 -1.86 -2.39 5.01
CA VAL A 96 -2.29 -2.25 6.41
C VAL A 96 -3.47 -1.30 6.57
N MET A 97 -3.56 -0.23 5.75
CA MET A 97 -4.75 0.63 5.72
C MET A 97 -6.01 -0.12 5.26
N VAL A 98 -5.88 -1.06 4.32
CA VAL A 98 -6.98 -1.93 3.86
C VAL A 98 -7.34 -2.94 4.94
N MET A 99 -6.36 -3.56 5.60
CA MET A 99 -6.59 -4.50 6.71
C MET A 99 -7.28 -3.85 7.90
N LYS A 100 -6.93 -2.58 8.20
CA LYS A 100 -7.63 -1.75 9.19
C LYS A 100 -8.86 -1.03 8.62
N GLY A 101 -9.22 -1.29 7.37
CA GLY A 101 -10.28 -0.61 6.64
C GLY A 101 -11.62 -0.61 7.39
N PRO A 102 -12.54 0.31 7.05
CA PRO A 102 -13.83 0.38 7.72
C PRO A 102 -14.55 -0.96 7.62
N ALA A 103 -15.16 -1.42 8.71
CA ALA A 103 -15.98 -2.63 8.68
C ALA A 103 -17.18 -2.42 7.76
N TYR A 104 -17.03 -2.87 6.51
CA TYR A 104 -18.13 -3.08 5.61
C TYR A 104 -18.88 -4.33 6.05
N VAL A 105 -20.20 -4.33 5.89
CA VAL A 105 -21.03 -5.50 6.16
C VAL A 105 -20.59 -6.59 5.21
N ALA A 106 -19.94 -7.61 5.77
CA ALA A 106 -19.64 -8.82 5.03
C ALA A 106 -20.97 -9.47 4.62
N ASP A 107 -21.00 -10.07 3.43
CA ASP A 107 -22.14 -10.85 2.99
C ASP A 107 -22.52 -11.83 4.09
N ALA A 108 -23.78 -11.76 4.53
CA ALA A 108 -24.29 -12.65 5.55
C ALA A 108 -24.39 -14.06 4.96
N TYR A 109 -23.29 -14.81 5.02
CA TYR A 109 -23.33 -16.23 4.68
C TYR A 109 -24.05 -16.94 5.83
N PRO A 110 -25.08 -17.76 5.54
CA PRO A 110 -25.72 -18.56 6.58
C PRO A 110 -24.66 -19.48 7.18
N PHE A 111 -24.30 -19.24 8.44
CA PHE A 111 -23.49 -20.17 9.22
C PHE A 111 -24.40 -21.36 9.57
N PRO A 112 -24.12 -22.59 9.11
CA PRO A 112 -24.83 -23.75 9.60
C PRO A 112 -24.61 -23.82 11.10
N GLU A 113 -25.70 -23.79 11.88
CA GLU A 113 -25.63 -24.02 13.32
C GLU A 113 -24.92 -25.36 13.52
N ARG A 114 -23.79 -25.33 14.23
CA ARG A 114 -23.03 -26.53 14.53
C ARG A 114 -23.91 -27.35 15.46
N ASP A 115 -24.43 -28.45 14.93
CA ASP A 115 -25.37 -29.37 15.55
C ASP A 115 -25.27 -29.38 17.08
N ALA A 116 -26.34 -28.93 17.73
CA ALA A 116 -26.63 -29.22 19.12
C ALA A 116 -26.95 -30.72 19.25
N SER A 117 -25.93 -31.57 19.09
CA SER A 117 -26.04 -33.01 19.25
C SER A 117 -24.86 -33.56 20.06
N ARG A 118 -24.80 -33.19 21.34
CA ARG A 118 -24.26 -34.09 22.38
C ARG A 118 -24.58 -33.59 23.79
N GLY A 119 -25.60 -34.18 24.42
CA GLY A 119 -25.67 -34.24 25.88
C GLY A 119 -27.09 -34.19 26.45
N GLY A 120 -27.62 -35.37 26.80
CA GLY A 120 -28.74 -35.53 27.74
C GLY A 120 -29.92 -36.28 27.18
#